data_AF-A0A6V7XY03-F1
#
_entry.id   AF-A0A6V7XY03-F1
#
_cell.length_a   1.000
_cell.length_b   1.000
_cell.length_c   1.000
_cell.angle_alpha   90.00
_cell.angle_beta   90.00
_cell.angle_gamma   90.00
#
_symmetry.space_group_name_H-M   'P 1'
#
loop_
_entity.id
_entity.type
_entity.pdbx_description
1 polymer ?
#
loop_
_entity_poly.entity_id
_entity_poly.type
_entity_poly.pdbx_seq_one_letter_code
_entity_poly.pdbx_strand_id
1 'polypeptide(L)'
;MYLFKYILVEQGCGNKTWNVSNVRAAKCQNLHLCNTKKLFDESLFCLNKGKDELNETKSSFIQCENECFTRRYLDGKLEQGCGNCTDVDCKSCKINFCNTKDIVAKHCWTNNGSTCSAGYYENCFTERTETNEYLNAGCGTCGGNKIKKSCVDCSDFKCNSRNKLKENIFCYEREYNGKEIEGSRPCVQNSCFISTDFVKGN
;
A
#
# COMPACT_ATOMS: atom_id res chain seq x y z
N MET A 1 -22.62 12.93 4.16
CA MET A 1 -22.70 12.19 5.44
C MET A 1 -23.84 11.19 5.32
N TYR A 2 -23.56 9.94 4.94
CA TYR A 2 -24.61 8.93 4.73
C TYR A 2 -24.84 8.14 6.03
N LEU A 3 -25.97 8.41 6.68
CA LEU A 3 -26.52 7.60 7.77
C LEU A 3 -27.15 6.34 7.17
N PHE A 4 -26.41 5.23 7.13
CA PHE A 4 -27.03 3.93 6.89
C PHE A 4 -27.61 3.39 8.20
N LYS A 5 -28.91 3.66 8.43
CA LYS A 5 -29.68 3.07 9.52
C LYS A 5 -30.52 1.93 8.97
N TYR A 6 -30.01 0.70 9.07
CA TYR A 6 -30.82 -0.51 8.91
C TYR A 6 -30.72 -1.32 10.21
N ILE A 7 -31.76 -1.25 11.05
CA ILE A 7 -31.89 -1.99 12.32
C ILE A 7 -32.92 -3.10 12.10
N LEU A 8 -32.62 -4.04 11.21
CA LEU A 8 -33.33 -5.33 11.22
C LEU A 8 -32.43 -6.33 11.93
N VAL A 9 -32.83 -6.74 13.13
CA VAL A 9 -32.17 -7.82 13.85
C VAL A 9 -32.90 -9.11 13.46
N GLU A 10 -32.20 -9.98 12.74
CA GLU A 10 -32.71 -11.30 12.38
C GLU A 10 -31.94 -12.36 13.16
N GLN A 11 -32.67 -13.27 13.79
CA GLN A 11 -32.13 -14.37 14.59
C GLN A 11 -32.82 -15.68 14.17
N GLY A 12 -32.09 -16.78 14.13
CA GLY A 12 -32.64 -18.07 13.72
C GLY A 12 -31.56 -19.14 13.64
N CYS A 13 -31.96 -20.33 13.17
CA CYS A 13 -31.09 -21.48 13.03
C CYS A 13 -30.52 -21.58 11.60
N GLY A 14 -29.34 -22.21 11.47
CA GLY A 14 -28.76 -22.57 10.18
C GLY A 14 -27.84 -21.51 9.56
N ASN A 15 -27.30 -21.85 8.39
CA ASN A 15 -26.47 -20.93 7.60
C ASN A 15 -27.37 -20.06 6.72
N LYS A 16 -27.37 -18.76 6.96
CA LYS A 16 -28.06 -17.80 6.10
C LYS A 16 -27.15 -17.35 4.97
N THR A 17 -27.68 -17.34 3.76
CA THR A 17 -27.11 -16.63 2.62
C THR A 17 -27.63 -15.20 2.60
N TRP A 18 -26.73 -14.24 2.44
CA TRP A 18 -27.06 -12.82 2.43
C TRP A 18 -27.01 -12.30 1.00
N ASN A 19 -28.07 -11.62 0.57
CA ASN A 19 -28.14 -10.98 -0.75
C ASN A 19 -27.55 -9.56 -0.75
N VAL A 20 -27.18 -9.05 0.43
CA VAL A 20 -26.59 -7.73 0.65
C VAL A 20 -25.14 -7.88 1.12
N SER A 21 -24.31 -6.90 0.78
CA SER A 21 -22.91 -6.82 1.22
C SER A 21 -22.79 -6.32 2.66
N ASN A 22 -21.59 -6.46 3.25
CA ASN A 22 -21.25 -5.88 4.56
C ASN A 22 -22.13 -6.34 5.73
N VAL A 23 -22.67 -7.56 5.67
CA VAL A 23 -23.43 -8.13 6.79
C VAL A 23 -22.49 -8.67 7.85
N ARG A 24 -22.73 -8.28 9.11
CA ARG A 24 -22.09 -8.85 10.29
C ARG A 24 -23.02 -9.90 10.86
N ALA A 25 -22.54 -11.14 10.96
CA ALA A 25 -23.31 -12.23 11.52
C ALA A 25 -22.48 -12.94 12.59
N ALA A 26 -22.93 -12.85 13.85
CA ALA A 26 -22.35 -13.63 14.93
C ALA A 26 -23.04 -15.00 14.99
N LYS A 27 -22.24 -16.05 15.05
CA LYS A 27 -22.66 -17.43 15.24
C LYS A 27 -22.19 -17.89 16.61
N CYS A 28 -22.97 -18.80 17.17
CA CYS A 28 -22.60 -19.59 18.34
C CYS A 28 -22.98 -21.05 18.07
N GLN A 29 -22.24 -21.98 18.65
CA GLN A 29 -22.43 -23.42 18.47
C GLN A 29 -22.43 -24.11 19.83
N ASN A 30 -23.05 -25.29 19.89
CA ASN A 30 -23.00 -26.20 21.04
C ASN A 30 -23.54 -25.61 22.37
N LEU A 31 -24.36 -24.56 22.29
CA LEU A 31 -25.03 -23.92 23.44
C LEU A 31 -26.48 -23.59 23.08
N HIS A 32 -27.41 -23.82 24.02
CA HIS A 32 -28.81 -23.44 23.83
C HIS A 32 -29.00 -21.93 24.00
N LEU A 33 -29.83 -21.33 23.14
CA LEU A 33 -30.24 -19.92 23.23
C LEU A 33 -29.05 -18.92 23.31
N CYS A 34 -27.92 -19.24 22.67
CA CYS A 34 -26.69 -18.47 22.74
C CYS A 34 -26.66 -17.24 21.81
N ASN A 35 -27.58 -17.14 20.85
CA ASN A 35 -27.67 -16.11 19.82
C ASN A 35 -28.18 -14.78 20.40
N THR A 36 -27.47 -14.23 21.39
CA THR A 36 -27.86 -13.02 22.14
C THR A 36 -27.25 -11.74 21.56
N LYS A 37 -27.79 -10.57 21.93
CA LYS A 37 -27.14 -9.28 21.64
C LYS A 37 -25.72 -9.20 22.21
N LYS A 38 -25.52 -9.75 23.42
CA LYS A 38 -24.20 -9.80 24.06
C LYS A 38 -23.18 -10.56 23.21
N LEU A 39 -23.55 -11.73 22.69
CA LEU A 39 -22.70 -12.47 21.74
C LEU A 39 -22.28 -11.60 20.56
N PHE A 40 -23.23 -10.90 19.95
CA PHE A 40 -22.95 -10.04 18.80
C PHE A 40 -22.01 -8.89 19.15
N ASP A 41 -22.28 -8.18 20.26
CA ASP A 41 -21.50 -7.02 20.69
C ASP A 41 -20.07 -7.39 21.10
N GLU A 42 -19.88 -8.57 21.71
CA GLU A 42 -18.58 -9.09 22.14
C GLU A 42 -17.83 -9.86 21.04
N SER A 43 -18.47 -10.12 19.90
CA SER A 43 -17.83 -10.83 18.79
C SER A 43 -16.77 -9.97 18.10
N LEU A 44 -15.63 -10.60 17.78
CA LEU A 44 -14.65 -10.01 16.89
C LEU A 44 -15.07 -10.21 15.44
N PHE A 45 -15.22 -9.12 14.70
CA PHE A 45 -15.46 -9.11 13.26
C PHE A 45 -14.22 -8.59 12.53
N CYS A 46 -13.75 -9.34 11.55
CA CYS A 46 -12.62 -8.98 10.71
C CYS A 46 -13.08 -8.73 9.28
N LEU A 47 -12.30 -7.95 8.53
CA LEU A 47 -12.43 -7.85 7.08
C LEU A 47 -12.13 -9.23 6.47
N ASN A 48 -12.92 -9.61 5.48
CA ASN A 48 -12.80 -10.88 4.77
C ASN A 48 -12.61 -10.62 3.29
N LYS A 49 -11.41 -10.88 2.79
CA LYS A 49 -11.06 -10.74 1.38
C LYS A 49 -10.11 -11.86 0.99
N GLY A 50 -10.54 -12.71 0.07
CA GLY A 50 -9.70 -13.77 -0.46
C GLY A 50 -8.56 -13.23 -1.31
N LYS A 51 -7.44 -13.96 -1.36
CA LYS A 51 -6.25 -13.60 -2.13
C LYS A 51 -6.53 -13.29 -3.61
N ASP A 52 -7.41 -14.07 -4.26
CA ASP A 52 -7.75 -13.94 -5.67
C ASP A 52 -9.03 -13.12 -5.92
N GLU A 53 -9.64 -12.58 -4.88
CA GLU A 53 -10.86 -11.79 -4.98
C GLU A 53 -10.51 -10.36 -5.41
N LEU A 54 -10.60 -10.09 -6.73
CA LEU A 54 -10.45 -8.75 -7.31
C LEU A 54 -11.46 -7.75 -6.72
N ASN A 55 -12.62 -8.25 -6.27
CA ASN A 55 -13.69 -7.48 -5.66
C ASN A 55 -13.93 -7.93 -4.23
N GLU A 56 -14.28 -6.99 -3.34
CA GLU A 56 -14.83 -7.32 -2.02
C GLU A 56 -16.00 -8.30 -2.21
N THR A 57 -15.92 -9.50 -1.61
CA THR A 57 -17.01 -10.47 -1.68
C THR A 57 -18.26 -9.95 -0.96
N LYS A 58 -19.41 -10.56 -1.28
CA LYS A 58 -20.72 -10.22 -0.68
C LYS A 58 -20.75 -10.38 0.85
N SER A 59 -19.79 -11.05 1.47
CA SER A 59 -19.59 -11.03 2.93
C SER A 59 -18.21 -10.45 3.24
N SER A 60 -18.11 -9.13 3.17
CA SER A 60 -16.88 -8.36 3.45
C SER A 60 -16.41 -8.48 4.90
N PHE A 61 -17.22 -9.09 5.78
CA PHE A 61 -16.93 -9.32 7.19
C PHE A 61 -17.09 -10.79 7.57
N ILE A 62 -16.24 -11.25 8.49
CA ILE A 62 -16.28 -12.58 9.07
C ILE A 62 -16.13 -12.47 10.59
N GLN A 63 -16.88 -13.28 11.35
CA GLN A 63 -16.67 -13.43 12.79
C GLN A 63 -15.44 -14.31 13.03
N CYS A 64 -14.52 -13.85 13.87
CA CYS A 64 -13.31 -14.57 14.24
C CYS A 64 -13.25 -14.79 15.75
N GLU A 65 -12.54 -15.84 16.17
CA GLU A 65 -12.45 -16.20 17.58
C GLU A 65 -11.47 -15.31 18.37
N ASN A 66 -10.31 -15.01 17.78
CA ASN A 66 -9.19 -14.40 18.51
C ASN A 66 -8.56 -13.20 17.81
N GLU A 67 -8.17 -13.36 16.55
CA GLU A 67 -7.36 -12.37 15.82
C GLU A 67 -7.84 -12.23 14.37
N CYS A 68 -7.66 -11.02 13.84
CA CYS A 68 -7.76 -10.70 12.43
C CYS A 68 -6.36 -10.63 11.84
N PHE A 69 -6.19 -11.02 10.57
CA PHE A 69 -4.95 -10.77 9.83
C PHE A 69 -5.18 -10.00 8.53
N THR A 70 -4.12 -9.30 8.10
CA THR A 70 -3.96 -8.74 6.76
C THR A 70 -2.62 -9.18 6.21
N ARG A 71 -2.59 -9.75 5.01
CA ARG A 71 -1.38 -10.15 4.31
C ARG A 71 -1.28 -9.50 2.94
N ARG A 72 -0.10 -9.05 2.57
CA ARG A 72 0.21 -8.66 1.21
C ARG A 72 1.19 -9.65 0.60
N TYR A 73 0.89 -10.12 -0.60
CA TYR A 73 1.75 -11.05 -1.31
C TYR A 73 2.74 -10.31 -2.21
N LEU A 74 3.81 -11.01 -2.61
CA LEU A 74 4.85 -10.49 -3.51
C LEU A 74 4.32 -10.06 -4.89
N ASP A 75 3.15 -10.55 -5.30
CA ASP A 75 2.43 -10.14 -6.52
C ASP A 75 1.51 -8.93 -6.30
N GLY A 76 1.40 -8.43 -5.07
CA GLY A 76 0.61 -7.27 -4.68
C GLY A 76 -0.79 -7.61 -4.18
N LYS A 77 -1.23 -8.87 -4.29
CA LYS A 77 -2.54 -9.32 -3.81
C LYS A 77 -2.65 -9.14 -2.30
N LEU A 78 -3.86 -8.80 -1.85
CA LEU A 78 -4.19 -8.57 -0.45
C LEU A 78 -5.13 -9.67 0.02
N GLU A 79 -4.84 -10.25 1.17
CA GLU A 79 -5.70 -11.22 1.84
C GLU A 79 -6.03 -10.74 3.25
N GLN A 80 -7.27 -10.91 3.67
CA GLN A 80 -7.79 -10.50 4.97
C GLN A 80 -8.70 -11.60 5.51
N GLY A 81 -8.56 -11.94 6.79
CA GLY A 81 -9.42 -12.95 7.40
C GLY A 81 -9.14 -13.19 8.88
N CYS A 82 -9.57 -14.35 9.35
CA CYS A 82 -9.35 -14.81 10.73
C CYS A 82 -7.99 -15.48 10.91
N GLY A 83 -7.40 -15.28 12.07
CA GLY A 83 -6.16 -15.93 12.47
C GLY A 83 -5.03 -14.92 12.66
N ASN A 84 -3.82 -15.46 12.69
CA ASN A 84 -2.62 -14.67 12.90
C ASN A 84 -1.50 -15.11 11.96
N CYS A 85 -0.44 -14.31 11.95
CA CYS A 85 0.71 -14.49 11.11
C CYS A 85 1.93 -13.80 11.72
N THR A 86 3.10 -14.31 11.36
CA THR A 86 4.40 -13.89 11.90
C THR A 86 5.36 -13.37 10.83
N ASP A 87 5.00 -13.47 9.55
CA ASP A 87 5.80 -12.94 8.44
C ASP A 87 5.70 -11.41 8.31
N VAL A 88 6.74 -10.80 7.75
CA VAL A 88 6.88 -9.34 7.63
C VAL A 88 5.79 -8.69 6.77
N ASP A 89 5.25 -9.45 5.82
CA ASP A 89 4.20 -9.01 4.90
C ASP A 89 2.80 -9.36 5.41
N CYS A 90 2.70 -9.64 6.71
CA CYS A 90 1.45 -9.89 7.38
C CYS A 90 1.38 -9.22 8.75
N LYS A 91 0.20 -8.75 9.12
CA LYS A 91 -0.08 -8.14 10.42
C LYS A 91 -1.34 -8.73 11.02
N SER A 92 -1.28 -8.96 12.33
CA SER A 92 -2.39 -9.48 13.12
C SER A 92 -2.87 -8.42 14.12
N CYS A 93 -4.15 -8.44 14.46
CA CYS A 93 -4.75 -7.48 15.39
C CYS A 93 -6.03 -8.03 16.02
N LYS A 94 -6.49 -7.44 17.14
CA LYS A 94 -7.53 -7.99 18.03
C LYS A 94 -8.79 -7.12 18.17
N ILE A 95 -8.94 -6.11 17.32
CA ILE A 95 -10.05 -5.15 17.39
C ILE A 95 -10.93 -5.30 16.15
N ASN A 96 -12.22 -5.03 16.28
CA ASN A 96 -13.15 -5.08 15.15
C ASN A 96 -12.63 -4.30 13.93
N PHE A 97 -12.59 -4.96 12.77
CA PHE A 97 -12.17 -4.44 11.47
C PHE A 97 -10.75 -3.86 11.44
N CYS A 98 -9.88 -4.26 12.38
CA CYS A 98 -8.53 -3.72 12.49
C CYS A 98 -7.61 -4.11 11.34
N ASN A 99 -7.95 -5.18 10.62
CA ASN A 99 -7.12 -5.77 9.57
C ASN A 99 -7.27 -5.03 8.23
N THR A 100 -7.13 -3.71 8.23
CA THR A 100 -7.24 -2.85 7.04
C THR A 100 -6.03 -3.01 6.11
N LYS A 101 -6.13 -2.56 4.86
CA LYS A 101 -5.07 -2.75 3.84
C LYS A 101 -3.77 -2.00 4.10
N ASP A 102 -3.82 -0.98 4.95
CA ASP A 102 -2.78 0.01 5.21
C ASP A 102 -1.90 -0.33 6.43
N ILE A 103 -2.27 -1.32 7.24
CA ILE A 103 -1.42 -1.77 8.36
C ILE A 103 -0.24 -2.64 7.88
N VAL A 104 -0.37 -3.26 6.72
CA VAL A 104 0.63 -4.18 6.16
C VAL A 104 1.58 -3.44 5.22
N ALA A 105 2.86 -3.86 5.23
CA ALA A 105 3.85 -3.33 4.33
C ALA A 105 3.45 -3.52 2.85
N LYS A 106 4.02 -2.67 1.99
CA LYS A 106 4.05 -2.85 0.54
C LYS A 106 5.47 -3.17 0.09
N HIS A 107 5.59 -3.56 -1.18
CA HIS A 107 6.88 -3.90 -1.76
C HIS A 107 7.38 -2.85 -2.74
N CYS A 108 8.68 -2.59 -2.69
CA CYS A 108 9.42 -1.80 -3.67
C CYS A 108 10.36 -2.72 -4.45
N TRP A 109 10.64 -2.39 -5.71
CA TRP A 109 11.71 -3.07 -6.46
C TRP A 109 13.08 -2.77 -5.87
N THR A 110 13.98 -3.75 -6.00
CA THR A 110 15.41 -3.63 -5.70
C THR A 110 16.24 -3.97 -6.94
N ASN A 111 17.54 -3.68 -6.91
CA ASN A 111 18.45 -3.79 -8.07
C ASN A 111 18.45 -5.17 -8.75
N ASN A 112 18.21 -6.24 -8.00
CA ASN A 112 18.31 -7.62 -8.49
C ASN A 112 16.98 -8.22 -8.96
N GLY A 113 15.94 -7.39 -9.15
CA GLY A 113 14.58 -7.86 -9.44
C GLY A 113 13.86 -8.46 -8.23
N SER A 114 14.51 -8.54 -7.07
CA SER A 114 13.90 -8.82 -5.77
C SER A 114 13.12 -7.61 -5.23
N THR A 115 12.53 -7.75 -4.05
CA THR A 115 11.76 -6.69 -3.40
C THR A 115 12.24 -6.43 -1.97
N CYS A 116 12.08 -5.19 -1.50
CA CYS A 116 12.15 -4.83 -0.08
C CYS A 116 10.75 -4.45 0.41
N SER A 117 10.49 -4.63 1.71
CA SER A 117 9.23 -4.24 2.35
C SER A 117 9.36 -2.82 2.91
N ALA A 118 8.37 -1.98 2.60
CA ALA A 118 8.23 -0.61 3.06
C ALA A 118 6.85 -0.44 3.72
N GLY A 119 6.73 0.44 4.70
CA GLY A 119 5.42 0.79 5.27
C GLY A 119 4.43 1.21 4.17
N TYR A 120 3.12 1.03 4.40
CA TYR A 120 2.11 1.27 3.36
C TYR A 120 2.19 2.67 2.73
N TYR A 121 2.56 3.68 3.53
CA TYR A 121 2.74 5.07 3.09
C TYR A 121 4.20 5.46 2.80
N GLU A 122 5.17 4.57 3.00
CA GLU A 122 6.58 4.87 2.77
C GLU A 122 6.93 4.81 1.28
N ASN A 123 7.88 5.62 0.82
CA ASN A 123 8.20 5.64 -0.60
C ASN A 123 9.09 4.47 -1.02
N CYS A 124 9.09 4.21 -2.33
CA CYS A 124 10.09 3.48 -3.07
C CYS A 124 10.90 4.49 -3.89
N PHE A 125 12.17 4.24 -4.15
CA PHE A 125 12.99 5.08 -5.02
C PHE A 125 13.61 4.29 -6.17
N THR A 126 13.96 4.99 -7.24
CA THR A 126 14.87 4.50 -8.29
C THR A 126 15.77 5.64 -8.77
N GLU A 127 17.04 5.34 -9.02
CA GLU A 127 18.04 6.29 -9.50
C GLU A 127 18.77 5.79 -10.76
N ARG A 128 19.26 6.75 -11.55
CA ARG A 128 20.14 6.46 -12.68
C ARG A 128 21.50 5.98 -12.19
N THR A 129 22.04 4.97 -12.87
CA THR A 129 23.46 4.61 -12.78
C THR A 129 24.26 5.34 -13.86
N GLU A 130 25.59 5.30 -13.76
CA GLU A 130 26.50 5.94 -14.72
C GLU A 130 26.30 5.47 -16.17
N THR A 131 25.89 4.22 -16.38
CA THR A 131 25.72 3.66 -17.73
C THR A 131 24.29 3.78 -18.25
N ASN A 132 23.32 4.23 -17.45
CA ASN A 132 21.87 4.21 -17.76
C ASN A 132 21.29 2.82 -18.09
N GLU A 133 22.11 1.77 -18.04
CA GLU A 133 21.73 0.40 -18.37
C GLU A 133 21.15 -0.31 -17.16
N TYR A 134 21.70 -0.04 -15.97
CA TYR A 134 21.24 -0.57 -14.69
C TYR A 134 20.56 0.53 -13.88
N LEU A 135 19.59 0.14 -13.07
CA LEU A 135 18.95 1.05 -12.12
C LEU A 135 19.21 0.57 -10.72
N ASN A 136 19.61 1.51 -9.86
CA ASN A 136 19.51 1.25 -8.44
C ASN A 136 18.08 1.61 -8.01
N ALA A 137 17.51 0.79 -7.14
CA ALA A 137 16.14 0.90 -6.68
C ALA A 137 16.03 0.31 -5.28
N GLY A 138 15.10 0.83 -4.48
CA GLY A 138 14.87 0.31 -3.14
C GLY A 138 13.74 1.02 -2.41
N CYS A 139 13.71 0.82 -1.10
CA CYS A 139 12.76 1.40 -0.17
C CYS A 139 13.26 2.77 0.33
N GLY A 140 12.34 3.66 0.67
CA GLY A 140 12.62 5.02 1.10
C GLY A 140 12.53 6.05 -0.03
N THR A 141 13.07 7.24 0.25
CA THR A 141 13.06 8.39 -0.65
C THR A 141 14.45 8.63 -1.22
N CYS A 142 14.56 9.37 -2.33
CA CYS A 142 15.87 9.75 -2.85
C CYS A 142 16.66 10.60 -1.84
N GLY A 143 15.97 11.51 -1.16
CA GLY A 143 16.57 12.39 -0.14
C GLY A 143 17.03 11.62 1.10
N GLY A 144 16.22 10.69 1.59
CA GLY A 144 16.56 9.83 2.73
C GLY A 144 17.79 8.97 2.45
N ASN A 145 17.94 8.50 1.22
CA ASN A 145 19.10 7.73 0.76
C ASN A 145 20.29 8.61 0.31
N LYS A 146 20.19 9.94 0.44
CA LYS A 146 21.24 10.92 0.08
C LYS A 146 21.72 10.80 -1.37
N ILE A 147 20.83 10.41 -2.28
CA ILE A 147 21.13 10.19 -3.69
C ILE A 147 21.46 11.52 -4.38
N LYS A 148 22.56 11.53 -5.15
CA LYS A 148 23.05 12.71 -5.88
C LYS A 148 22.83 12.65 -7.39
N LYS A 149 22.51 11.47 -7.92
CA LYS A 149 22.16 11.26 -9.33
C LYS A 149 20.67 11.49 -9.55
N SER A 150 20.24 11.54 -10.80
CA SER A 150 18.81 11.62 -11.16
C SER A 150 18.03 10.51 -10.47
N CYS A 151 17.04 10.88 -9.66
CA CYS A 151 16.26 9.94 -8.87
C CYS A 151 14.78 10.35 -8.78
N VAL A 152 13.92 9.34 -8.79
CA VAL A 152 12.47 9.48 -8.56
C VAL A 152 12.08 8.61 -7.38
N ASP A 153 11.24 9.15 -6.51
CA ASP A 153 10.54 8.37 -5.49
C ASP A 153 9.02 8.37 -5.72
N CYS A 154 8.35 7.34 -5.24
CA CYS A 154 6.92 7.09 -5.48
C CYS A 154 6.33 6.20 -4.37
N SER A 155 5.01 6.23 -4.19
CA SER A 155 4.34 5.58 -3.04
C SER A 155 3.48 4.37 -3.41
N ASP A 156 3.46 3.90 -4.65
CA ASP A 156 2.63 2.74 -5.00
C ASP A 156 3.41 1.43 -4.95
N PHE A 157 2.70 0.30 -4.93
CA PHE A 157 3.30 -1.02 -4.98
C PHE A 157 4.20 -1.16 -6.21
N LYS A 158 5.49 -1.44 -5.99
CA LYS A 158 6.48 -1.66 -7.04
C LYS A 158 6.54 -0.54 -8.11
N CYS A 159 6.23 0.68 -7.69
CA CYS A 159 6.11 1.85 -8.57
C CYS A 159 7.47 2.32 -9.14
N ASN A 160 8.57 1.97 -8.46
CA ASN A 160 9.94 2.33 -8.81
C ASN A 160 10.51 1.43 -9.92
N SER A 161 9.70 1.20 -10.96
CA SER A 161 10.09 0.41 -12.12
C SER A 161 11.08 1.15 -13.02
N ARG A 162 11.69 0.44 -13.96
CA ARG A 162 12.64 1.04 -14.90
C ARG A 162 12.08 2.14 -15.78
N ASN A 163 10.79 2.11 -16.06
CA ASN A 163 10.14 3.14 -16.86
C ASN A 163 9.98 4.44 -16.08
N LYS A 164 9.96 4.39 -14.75
CA LYS A 164 9.73 5.58 -13.91
C LYS A 164 10.76 6.67 -14.17
N LEU A 165 12.03 6.30 -14.37
CA LEU A 165 13.08 7.27 -14.72
C LEU A 165 12.97 7.78 -16.16
N LYS A 166 12.51 6.95 -17.10
CA LYS A 166 12.34 7.34 -18.51
C LYS A 166 11.18 8.31 -18.73
N GLU A 167 10.16 8.22 -17.88
CA GLU A 167 8.97 9.09 -17.90
C GLU A 167 9.26 10.49 -17.34
N ASN A 168 10.42 10.69 -16.71
CA ASN A 168 10.78 11.95 -16.07
C ASN A 168 11.97 12.60 -16.79
N ILE A 169 11.94 13.93 -16.89
CA ILE A 169 13.04 14.72 -17.41
C ILE A 169 13.90 15.23 -16.25
N PHE A 170 15.21 15.13 -16.43
CA PHE A 170 16.22 15.67 -15.53
C PHE A 170 17.10 16.63 -16.33
N CYS A 171 17.50 17.73 -15.71
CA CYS A 171 18.33 18.75 -16.33
C CYS A 171 19.67 18.87 -15.62
N TYR A 172 20.67 19.40 -16.32
CA TYR A 172 21.89 19.86 -15.65
C TYR A 172 21.58 21.10 -14.80
N GLU A 173 22.20 21.16 -13.63
CA GLU A 173 22.25 22.31 -12.76
C GLU A 173 23.67 22.88 -12.78
N ARG A 174 23.83 24.17 -12.47
CA ARG A 174 25.14 24.84 -12.51
C ARG A 174 25.55 25.26 -11.10
N GLU A 175 26.74 24.84 -10.69
CA GLU A 175 27.37 25.29 -9.45
C GLU A 175 27.90 26.73 -9.59
N TYR A 176 28.19 27.37 -8.45
CA TYR A 176 28.72 28.74 -8.40
C TYR A 176 30.04 28.93 -9.17
N ASN A 177 30.86 27.87 -9.25
CA ASN A 177 32.11 27.84 -10.00
C ASN A 177 31.89 27.67 -11.53
N GLY A 178 30.65 27.64 -11.99
CA GLY A 178 30.28 27.46 -13.40
C GLY A 178 30.27 26.01 -13.88
N LYS A 179 30.56 25.04 -13.02
CA LYS A 179 30.53 23.60 -13.34
C LYS A 179 29.09 23.10 -13.48
N GLU A 180 28.85 22.30 -14.51
CA GLU A 180 27.58 21.58 -14.69
C GLU A 180 27.57 20.30 -13.85
N ILE A 181 26.48 20.08 -13.13
CA ILE A 181 26.21 18.88 -12.35
C ILE A 181 24.86 18.30 -12.75
N GLU A 182 24.71 16.98 -12.62
CA GLU A 182 23.43 16.33 -12.87
C GLU A 182 22.39 16.75 -11.82
N GLY A 183 21.22 17.21 -12.27
CA GLY A 183 20.08 17.48 -11.40
C GLY A 183 19.51 16.19 -10.83
N SER A 184 19.45 16.09 -9.50
CA SER A 184 19.03 14.87 -8.82
C SER A 184 17.52 14.60 -8.85
N ARG A 185 16.70 15.59 -9.25
CA ARG A 185 15.23 15.55 -9.15
C ARG A 185 14.57 15.82 -10.49
N PRO A 186 13.38 15.22 -10.73
CA PRO A 186 12.67 15.41 -11.97
C PRO A 186 12.11 16.83 -12.10
N CYS A 187 12.13 17.35 -13.32
CA CYS A 187 11.61 18.67 -13.63
C CYS A 187 10.08 18.65 -13.71
N VAL A 188 9.43 19.48 -12.91
CA VAL A 188 7.96 19.56 -12.84
C VAL A 188 7.31 19.84 -14.21
N GLN A 189 7.96 20.65 -15.06
CA GLN A 189 7.46 21.02 -16.38
C GLN A 189 8.00 20.13 -17.52
N ASN A 190 8.68 19.01 -17.21
CA ASN A 190 9.28 18.11 -18.20
C ASN A 190 10.13 18.81 -19.28
N SER A 191 10.79 19.91 -18.91
CA SER A 191 11.60 20.70 -19.84
C SER A 191 12.80 21.29 -19.11
N CYS A 192 13.89 21.46 -19.87
CA CYS A 192 15.11 22.13 -19.44
C CYS A 192 15.23 23.47 -20.14
N PHE A 193 15.84 24.45 -19.48
CA PHE A 193 16.20 25.71 -20.10
C PHE A 193 17.65 26.07 -19.77
N ILE A 194 18.28 26.82 -20.67
CA ILE A 194 19.53 27.54 -20.43
C ILE A 194 19.32 28.95 -20.95
N SER A 195 19.79 29.95 -20.21
CA SER A 195 19.73 31.35 -20.62
C SER A 195 21.07 32.01 -20.35
N THR A 196 21.39 33.02 -21.15
CA THR A 196 22.60 33.84 -21.01
C THR A 196 22.20 35.29 -21.21
N ASP A 197 22.72 36.18 -20.38
CA ASP A 197 22.59 37.61 -20.57
C ASP A 197 23.63 38.09 -21.58
N PHE A 198 23.23 38.93 -22.53
CA PHE A 198 24.16 39.64 -23.39
C PHE A 198 24.45 41.00 -22.76
N VAL A 199 25.66 41.19 -22.23
CA VAL A 199 26.15 42.55 -21.95
C VAL A 199 26.52 43.17 -23.30
N LYS A 200 25.80 44.21 -23.71
CA LYS A 200 26.18 45.04 -24.87
C LYS A 200 27.59 45.57 -24.61
N GLY A 201 28.56 45.16 -25.43
CA GLY A 201 29.92 45.70 -25.37
C GLY A 201 29.90 47.21 -25.59
N ASN A 202 30.60 47.94 -24.72
CA ASN A 202 30.86 49.38 -24.90
C ASN A 202 31.70 49.63 -26.14
#